data_AF-A0A3B5Y5P5-F1
#
_entry.id   AF-A0A3B5Y5P5-F1
#
_cell.length_a   1.000
_cell.length_b   1.000
_cell.length_c   1.000
_cell.angle_alpha   90.00
_cell.angle_beta   90.00
_cell.angle_gamma   90.00
#
_symmetry.space_group_name_H-M   'P 1'
#
loop_
_entity.id
_entity.type
_entity.pdbx_description
1 polymer ?
#
loop_
_entity_poly.entity_id
_entity_poly.type
_entity_poly.pdbx_seq_one_letter_code
_entity_poly.pdbx_strand_id
1 'polypeptide(L)'
;MASARVVAMFYLVVSVTVSFFPNYTWASKSQAAIEKDEVMEHCKFTRKGAHWPFEPSKACCQVVMRSVNLLAICNAFTAIDLAQIDLQRWAAVTHSCGNALHEGDNCEIS
;
A
#
# COMPACT_ATOMS: atom_id res chain seq x y z
N MET A 1 -20.61 35.33 -28.61
CA MET A 1 -20.85 35.33 -27.15
C MET A 1 -21.46 34.00 -26.78
N ALA A 2 -20.78 33.18 -25.96
CA ALA A 2 -21.38 31.94 -25.48
C ALA A 2 -22.57 32.29 -24.57
N SER A 3 -23.73 31.70 -24.82
CA SER A 3 -24.90 31.87 -23.96
C SER A 3 -24.55 31.46 -22.52
N ALA A 4 -24.91 32.27 -21.53
CA ALA A 4 -24.64 31.97 -20.11
C ALA A 4 -25.15 30.58 -19.69
N ARG A 5 -26.19 30.08 -20.38
CA ARG A 5 -26.73 28.73 -20.20
C ARG A 5 -25.77 27.63 -20.67
N VAL A 6 -25.06 27.86 -21.76
CA VAL A 6 -24.07 26.93 -22.32
C VAL A 6 -22.87 26.87 -21.38
N VAL A 7 -22.41 28.03 -20.89
CA VAL A 7 -21.32 28.12 -19.93
C VAL A 7 -21.67 27.39 -18.62
N ALA A 8 -22.86 27.60 -18.07
CA ALA A 8 -23.33 26.91 -16.86
C ALA A 8 -23.47 25.39 -17.03
N MET A 9 -23.97 24.93 -18.18
CA MET A 9 -24.04 23.50 -18.52
C MET A 9 -22.64 22.86 -18.59
N PHE A 10 -21.67 23.53 -19.22
CA PHE A 10 -20.29 23.05 -19.23
C PHE A 10 -19.71 22.94 -17.82
N TYR A 11 -19.96 23.91 -16.94
CA TYR A 11 -19.51 23.84 -15.54
C TYR A 11 -20.15 22.69 -14.75
N LEU A 12 -21.44 22.41 -14.98
CA LEU A 12 -22.12 21.28 -14.34
C LEU A 12 -21.58 19.92 -14.83
N VAL A 13 -21.28 19.78 -16.12
CA VAL A 13 -20.72 18.54 -16.68
C VAL A 13 -19.28 18.29 -16.16
N VAL A 14 -18.47 19.34 -16.03
CA VAL A 14 -17.11 19.23 -15.46
C VAL A 14 -17.14 18.90 -13.97
N SER A 15 -18.05 19.50 -13.19
CA SER A 15 -18.15 19.22 -11.75
C SER A 15 -18.70 17.81 -11.46
N VAL A 16 -19.65 17.33 -12.26
CA VAL A 16 -20.13 15.94 -12.16
C VAL A 16 -18.99 14.96 -12.50
N THR A 17 -18.26 15.16 -13.60
CA THR A 17 -17.16 14.24 -13.97
C THR A 17 -16.04 14.19 -12.94
N VAL A 18 -15.65 15.31 -12.32
CA VAL A 18 -14.64 15.34 -11.24
C VAL A 18 -15.14 14.65 -9.96
N SER A 19 -16.44 14.67 -9.68
CA SER A 19 -17.02 14.05 -8.47
C SER A 19 -17.17 12.52 -8.59
N PHE A 20 -17.22 12.00 -9.81
CA PHE A 20 -17.35 10.56 -10.09
C PHE A 20 -16.02 9.80 -10.17
N PHE A 21 -14.89 10.51 -10.12
CA PHE A 21 -13.61 9.89 -9.79
C PHE A 21 -13.42 10.01 -8.27
N PRO A 22 -13.79 8.99 -7.46
CA PRO A 22 -13.30 8.97 -6.10
C PRO A 22 -11.77 9.09 -6.17
N ASN A 23 -11.18 9.86 -5.25
CA ASN A 23 -9.73 9.96 -5.08
C ASN A 23 -9.17 8.60 -4.65
N TYR A 24 -9.22 7.61 -5.55
CA TYR A 24 -8.84 6.22 -5.33
C TYR A 24 -7.38 6.15 -4.88
N THR A 25 -6.54 7.04 -5.42
CA THR A 25 -5.13 7.20 -5.04
C THR A 25 -4.95 7.69 -3.60
N TRP A 26 -5.83 8.56 -3.09
CA TRP A 26 -5.79 8.99 -1.70
C TRP A 26 -6.27 7.87 -0.79
N ALA A 27 -7.43 7.28 -1.10
CA ALA A 27 -8.01 6.21 -0.30
C ALA A 27 -7.07 4.99 -0.22
N SER A 28 -6.44 4.61 -1.33
CA SER A 28 -5.45 3.53 -1.35
C SER A 28 -4.18 3.88 -0.57
N LYS A 29 -3.71 5.13 -0.64
CA LYS A 29 -2.55 5.59 0.14
C LYS A 29 -2.84 5.60 1.65
N SER A 30 -4.03 6.03 2.06
CA SER A 30 -4.44 5.95 3.47
C SER A 30 -4.59 4.51 3.95
N GLN A 31 -5.14 3.63 3.12
CA GLN A 31 -5.29 2.21 3.44
C GLN A 31 -3.92 1.54 3.57
N ALA A 32 -3.00 1.80 2.64
CA ALA A 32 -1.64 1.25 2.69
C ALA A 32 -0.87 1.70 3.93
N ALA A 33 -1.09 2.93 4.40
CA ALA A 33 -0.48 3.41 5.65
C ALA A 33 -0.97 2.65 6.88
N ILE A 34 -2.28 2.35 6.94
CA ILE A 34 -2.87 1.54 8.03
C ILE A 34 -2.33 0.12 7.96
N GLU A 35 -2.36 -0.52 6.79
CA GLU A 35 -1.85 -1.88 6.60
C GLU A 35 -0.34 -1.98 6.90
N LYS A 36 0.44 -0.94 6.55
CA LYS A 36 1.86 -0.83 6.93
C LYS A 36 2.05 -0.85 8.44
N ASP A 37 1.25 -0.11 9.20
CA ASP A 37 1.36 -0.08 10.66
C ASP A 37 1.02 -1.45 11.28
N GLU A 38 0.00 -2.15 10.75
CA GLU A 38 -0.31 -3.53 11.17
C GLU A 38 0.84 -4.50 10.85
N VAL A 39 1.48 -4.37 9.68
CA VAL A 39 2.68 -5.15 9.32
C VAL A 39 3.80 -4.87 10.32
N MET A 40 4.04 -3.62 10.67
CA MET A 40 5.08 -3.23 11.63
C MET A 40 4.86 -3.77 13.04
N GLU A 41 3.59 -3.92 13.43
CA GLU A 41 3.19 -4.48 14.71
C GLU A 41 3.31 -6.02 14.74
N HIS A 42 2.75 -6.70 13.72
CA HIS A 42 2.54 -8.14 13.74
C HIS A 42 3.64 -8.94 13.05
N CYS A 43 4.34 -8.37 12.07
CA CYS A 43 5.38 -9.02 11.29
C CYS A 43 6.79 -8.66 11.78
N LYS A 44 7.06 -8.80 13.09
CA LYS A 44 8.34 -8.39 13.72
C LYS A 44 9.59 -9.02 13.10
N PHE A 45 9.45 -10.15 12.44
CA PHE A 45 10.57 -10.85 11.82
C PHE A 45 11.10 -10.20 10.53
N THR A 46 10.33 -9.26 9.95
CA THR A 46 10.82 -8.40 8.87
C THR A 46 11.89 -7.42 9.37
N ARG A 47 12.03 -7.24 10.68
CA ARG A 47 13.03 -6.34 11.26
C ARG A 47 14.45 -6.87 11.09
N LYS A 48 15.40 -5.95 10.90
CA LYS A 48 16.84 -6.23 10.89
C LYS A 48 17.25 -6.83 12.22
N GLY A 49 18.09 -7.87 12.19
CA GLY A 49 18.56 -8.56 13.38
C GLY A 49 17.62 -9.65 13.92
N ALA A 50 16.41 -9.82 13.37
CA ALA A 50 15.59 -10.99 13.66
C ALA A 50 16.28 -12.28 13.16
N HIS A 51 16.05 -13.40 13.86
CA HIS A 51 16.58 -14.71 13.48
C HIS A 51 16.00 -15.15 12.11
N TRP A 52 16.83 -15.71 11.24
CA TRP A 52 16.46 -16.16 9.89
C TRP A 52 17.14 -17.51 9.56
N PRO A 53 16.46 -18.48 8.92
CA PRO A 53 15.06 -18.44 8.47
C PRO A 53 14.06 -18.47 9.64
N PHE A 54 12.85 -17.97 9.41
CA PHE A 54 11.78 -18.00 10.39
C PHE A 54 10.46 -18.41 9.75
N GLU A 55 9.52 -18.84 10.59
CA GLU A 55 8.15 -19.10 10.20
C GLU A 55 7.27 -17.92 10.63
N PRO A 56 6.59 -17.22 9.70
CA PRO A 56 5.79 -16.06 10.04
C PRO A 56 4.65 -16.43 10.98
N SER A 57 4.33 -15.55 11.92
CA SER A 57 3.23 -15.78 12.84
C SER A 57 1.90 -15.82 12.09
N LYS A 58 0.92 -16.57 12.63
CA LYS A 58 -0.45 -16.59 12.07
C LYS A 58 -1.04 -15.17 11.96
N ALA A 59 -0.78 -14.31 12.95
CA ALA A 59 -1.22 -12.92 12.93
C ALA A 59 -0.57 -12.13 11.78
N CYS A 60 0.73 -12.27 11.58
CA CYS A 60 1.43 -11.65 10.46
C CYS A 60 0.85 -12.12 9.11
N CYS A 61 0.67 -13.44 8.92
CA CYS A 61 0.09 -13.93 7.67
C CYS A 61 -1.36 -13.49 7.47
N GLN A 62 -2.16 -13.33 8.53
CA GLN A 62 -3.51 -12.79 8.39
C GLN A 62 -3.52 -11.35 7.87
N VAL A 63 -2.60 -10.51 8.34
CA VAL A 63 -2.43 -9.13 7.82
C VAL A 63 -2.03 -9.20 6.35
N VAL A 64 -0.95 -9.93 6.05
CA VAL A 64 -0.39 -10.07 4.70
C VAL A 64 -1.42 -10.61 3.71
N MET A 65 -2.22 -11.62 4.07
CA MET A 65 -3.24 -12.19 3.20
C MET A 65 -4.44 -11.25 2.97
N ARG A 66 -4.72 -10.33 3.89
CA ARG A 66 -5.79 -9.33 3.73
C ARG A 66 -5.35 -8.12 2.91
N SER A 67 -4.05 -7.85 2.87
CA SER A 67 -3.50 -6.72 2.13
C SER A 67 -3.79 -6.82 0.64
N VAL A 68 -4.47 -5.80 0.12
CA VAL A 68 -4.91 -5.77 -1.29
C VAL A 68 -3.79 -5.34 -2.23
N ASN A 69 -2.86 -4.50 -1.74
CA ASN A 69 -1.79 -3.95 -2.55
C ASN A 69 -0.47 -3.88 -1.77
N LEU A 70 0.31 -4.96 -1.85
CA LEU A 70 1.62 -5.07 -1.19
C LEU A 70 2.62 -4.03 -1.68
N LEU A 71 2.55 -3.65 -2.96
CA LEU A 71 3.39 -2.58 -3.52
C LEU A 71 3.06 -1.22 -2.87
N ALA A 72 1.78 -0.93 -2.62
CA ALA A 72 1.37 0.28 -1.93
C ALA A 72 1.87 0.32 -0.48
N ILE A 73 1.85 -0.82 0.23
CA ILE A 73 2.44 -0.95 1.57
C ILE A 73 3.95 -0.69 1.51
N CYS A 74 4.64 -1.29 0.53
CA CYS A 74 6.07 -1.06 0.33
C CYS A 74 6.39 0.43 0.12
N ASN A 75 5.61 1.11 -0.71
CA ASN A 75 5.76 2.54 -0.97
C ASN A 75 5.30 3.43 0.21
N ALA A 76 4.60 2.86 1.19
CA ALA A 76 4.21 3.56 2.41
C ALA A 76 5.28 3.49 3.50
N PHE A 77 6.28 2.61 3.39
CA PHE A 77 7.38 2.56 4.36
C PHE A 77 8.15 3.88 4.38
N THR A 78 8.24 4.47 5.56
CA THR A 78 9.03 5.69 5.78
C THR A 78 10.52 5.35 5.88
N ALA A 79 11.39 6.35 5.78
CA ALA A 79 12.82 6.17 6.04
C ALA A 79 13.10 5.55 7.44
N ILE A 80 12.26 5.86 8.43
CA ILE A 80 12.36 5.31 9.79
C ILE A 80 11.97 3.82 9.82
N ASP A 81 10.96 3.43 9.03
CA ASP A 81 10.54 2.04 8.89
C ASP A 81 11.63 1.23 8.16
N LEU A 82 12.18 1.76 7.06
CA LEU A 82 13.25 1.15 6.27
C LEU A 82 14.58 1.04 7.03
N ALA A 83 14.80 1.90 8.04
CA ALA A 83 15.92 1.74 8.95
C ALA A 83 15.79 0.44 9.78
N GLN A 84 14.56 0.05 10.11
CA GLN A 84 14.25 -1.09 10.97
C GLN A 84 13.92 -2.37 10.21
N ILE A 85 13.37 -2.29 9.00
CA ILE A 85 12.93 -3.43 8.19
C ILE A 85 13.99 -3.83 7.16
N ASP A 86 14.08 -5.13 6.89
CA ASP A 86 14.75 -5.69 5.74
C ASP A 86 13.72 -6.04 4.66
N LEU A 87 13.82 -5.39 3.50
CA LEU A 87 12.86 -5.56 2.40
C LEU A 87 12.92 -6.95 1.76
N GLN A 88 14.07 -7.62 1.79
CA GLN A 88 14.20 -9.00 1.31
C GLN A 88 13.45 -9.95 2.25
N ARG A 89 13.54 -9.73 3.56
CA ARG A 89 12.75 -10.49 4.54
C ARG A 89 11.26 -10.22 4.40
N TRP A 90 10.86 -8.97 4.14
CA TRP A 90 9.46 -8.65 3.85
C TRP A 90 8.96 -9.41 2.63
N ALA A 91 9.68 -9.39 1.51
CA ALA A 91 9.33 -10.15 0.31
C ALA A 91 9.20 -11.66 0.62
N ALA A 92 10.12 -12.22 1.39
CA ALA A 92 10.05 -13.63 1.77
C ALA A 92 8.84 -13.96 2.68
N VAL A 93 8.45 -13.06 3.60
CA VAL A 93 7.22 -13.20 4.40
C VAL A 93 5.98 -13.21 3.50
N THR A 94 5.89 -12.26 2.58
CA THR A 94 4.75 -12.15 1.66
C THR A 94 4.57 -13.44 0.85
N HIS A 95 5.68 -13.97 0.32
CA HIS A 95 5.70 -15.27 -0.35
C HIS A 95 5.29 -16.43 0.57
N SER A 96 5.84 -16.52 1.78
CA SER A 96 5.52 -17.59 2.74
C SER A 96 4.07 -17.58 3.20
N CYS A 97 3.43 -16.41 3.26
CA CYS A 97 2.03 -16.27 3.65
C CYS A 97 1.04 -16.42 2.46
N GLY A 98 1.53 -16.66 1.24
CA GLY A 98 0.70 -16.92 0.06
C GLY A 98 0.12 -15.68 -0.62
N ASN A 99 0.66 -14.49 -0.32
CA ASN A 99 0.35 -13.25 -1.04
C ASN A 99 1.68 -12.65 -1.48
N ALA A 100 2.28 -13.13 -2.56
CA ALA A 100 3.58 -12.64 -3.01
C ALA A 100 3.43 -11.33 -3.80
N LEU A 101 4.46 -10.48 -3.76
CA LEU A 101 4.60 -9.37 -4.72
C LEU A 101 4.61 -9.93 -6.15
N HIS A 102 3.99 -9.23 -7.10
CA HIS A 102 4.04 -9.65 -8.49
C HIS A 102 5.47 -9.56 -9.02
N GLU A 103 5.78 -10.41 -9.99
CA GLU A 103 7.09 -10.40 -10.65
C GLU A 103 7.30 -9.04 -11.34
N GLY A 104 8.38 -8.34 -10.98
CA GLY A 104 8.68 -6.98 -11.44
C GLY A 104 8.25 -5.86 -10.48
N ASP A 105 7.43 -6.15 -9.47
CA ASP A 105 7.15 -5.20 -8.39
C ASP A 105 8.33 -5.18 -7.41
N ASN A 106 9.20 -4.18 -7.54
CA ASN A 106 10.27 -3.96 -6.57
C ASN A 106 9.80 -2.98 -5.50
N CYS A 107 9.99 -3.34 -4.23
CA CYS A 107 9.95 -2.38 -3.13
C CYS A 107 11.25 -1.56 -3.19
N GLU A 108 11.36 -0.63 -4.14
CA GLU A 108 12.53 0.24 -4.26
C GLU A 108 12.42 1.42 -3.30
N ILE A 109 13.56 1.76 -2.71
CA ILE A 109 13.72 2.98 -1.92
C ILE A 109 13.88 4.11 -2.93
N SER A 110 12.82 4.87 -3.21
CA SER A 110 12.92 6.18 -3.89
C SER A 110 13.24 7.29 -2.91
#